data_AF-A0A258UJ93-F1
#
_entry.id   AF-A0A258UJ93-F1
#
_cell.length_a   1.000
_cell.length_b   1.000
_cell.length_c   1.000
_cell.angle_alpha   90.00
_cell.angle_beta   90.00
_cell.angle_gamma   90.00
#
_symmetry.space_group_name_H-M   'P 1'
#
loop_
_entity.id
_entity.type
_entity.pdbx_description
1 polymer ?
#
loop_
_entity_poly.entity_id
_entity_poly.type
_entity_poly.pdbx_seq_one_letter_code
_entity_poly.pdbx_strand_id
1 'polypeptide(L)'
;ASDNPLDFAASADSFDVLGAPVNVGAGQQLVIYNLGVSGADAYEGTNRRALATTGNLSSLSFSGGAFPQPSPSSRFYVVGTATTYACDMTNRRLVMYSGYAIQSTQPASISALNALTTGRQIASNVTSCQMQYVPGALQRSGIVLVYLGLTQDAARVNLMQQINVVNSP
;
A
#
# COMPACT_ATOMS: atom_id res chain seq x y z
N ALA A 1 11.45 27.15 -18.92
CA ALA A 1 11.26 26.93 -17.47
C ALA A 1 12.52 26.27 -16.94
N SER A 2 13.03 26.69 -15.79
CA SER A 2 14.11 25.98 -15.08
C SER A 2 13.56 24.65 -14.57
N ASP A 3 14.38 23.60 -14.65
CA ASP A 3 14.08 22.31 -14.05
C ASP A 3 13.92 22.46 -12.51
N ASN A 4 12.96 21.75 -11.93
CA ASN A 4 12.67 21.78 -10.50
C ASN A 4 12.70 20.35 -9.92
N PRO A 5 13.89 19.77 -9.71
CA PRO A 5 14.04 18.44 -9.14
C PRO A 5 13.77 18.45 -7.62
N LEU A 6 13.33 17.31 -7.09
CA LEU A 6 13.16 17.11 -5.65
C LEU A 6 14.49 17.25 -4.90
N ASP A 7 14.53 18.14 -3.90
CA ASP A 7 15.66 18.32 -2.99
C ASP A 7 15.53 17.41 -1.75
N PHE A 8 16.46 16.47 -1.62
CA PHE A 8 16.51 15.51 -0.51
C PHE A 8 17.08 16.09 0.79
N ALA A 9 17.55 17.34 0.80
CA ALA A 9 17.93 18.06 2.01
C ALA A 9 16.82 18.99 2.52
N ALA A 10 15.82 19.32 1.68
CA ALA A 10 14.77 20.27 2.01
C ALA A 10 13.68 19.64 2.89
N SER A 11 13.27 20.36 3.94
CA SER A 11 12.01 20.11 4.64
C SER A 11 10.90 20.88 3.93
N ALA A 12 9.87 20.17 3.47
CA ALA A 12 8.88 20.68 2.52
C ALA A 12 9.51 21.11 1.19
N ASP A 13 8.96 20.63 0.09
CA ASP A 13 9.47 20.94 -1.23
C ASP A 13 8.35 20.82 -2.28
N SER A 14 8.62 21.35 -3.46
CA SER A 14 7.84 21.12 -4.67
C SER A 14 8.77 20.69 -5.79
N PHE A 15 8.36 19.72 -6.60
CA PHE A 15 9.17 19.21 -7.69
C PHE A 15 8.32 18.87 -8.91
N ASP A 16 8.95 18.88 -10.08
CA ASP A 16 8.32 18.56 -11.35
C ASP A 16 8.21 17.04 -11.55
N VAL A 17 7.09 16.61 -12.13
CA VAL A 17 6.85 15.22 -12.50
C VAL A 17 7.43 14.98 -13.90
N LEU A 18 8.39 14.05 -13.99
CA LEU A 18 8.91 13.59 -15.26
C LEU A 18 7.94 12.59 -15.89
N GLY A 19 7.17 13.04 -16.89
CA GLY A 19 6.26 12.20 -17.67
C GLY A 19 4.82 12.72 -17.67
N ALA A 20 3.86 11.80 -17.72
CA ALA A 20 2.45 12.16 -17.71
C ALA A 20 2.04 12.72 -16.33
N PRO A 21 1.08 13.66 -16.28
CA PRO A 21 0.56 14.16 -15.02
C PRO A 21 0.00 13.05 -14.12
N VAL A 22 0.16 13.20 -12.81
CA VAL A 22 -0.31 12.24 -11.81
C VAL A 22 -1.63 12.70 -11.22
N ASN A 23 -2.59 11.78 -11.10
CA ASN A 23 -3.86 12.04 -10.41
C ASN A 23 -3.67 11.90 -8.89
N VAL A 24 -3.83 12.99 -8.16
CA VAL A 24 -3.74 13.05 -6.71
C VAL A 24 -5.12 13.30 -6.10
N GLY A 25 -5.58 12.34 -5.29
CA GLY A 25 -6.81 12.43 -4.51
C GLY A 25 -6.61 12.99 -3.11
N ALA A 26 -7.70 13.36 -2.45
CA ALA A 26 -7.65 13.88 -1.07
C ALA A 26 -7.02 12.86 -0.10
N GLY A 27 -6.11 13.34 0.75
CA GLY A 27 -5.43 12.53 1.75
C GLY A 27 -4.34 11.60 1.20
N GLN A 28 -4.04 11.65 -0.10
CA GLN A 28 -2.93 10.89 -0.67
C GLN A 28 -1.57 11.46 -0.27
N GLN A 29 -0.59 10.57 -0.26
CA GLN A 29 0.73 10.83 0.29
C GLN A 29 1.80 10.41 -0.70
N LEU A 30 2.84 11.23 -0.79
CA LEU A 30 4.06 10.95 -1.55
C LEU A 30 4.92 9.98 -0.78
N VAL A 31 5.40 8.93 -1.43
CA VAL A 31 6.36 7.96 -0.88
C VAL A 31 7.56 7.86 -1.79
N ILE A 32 8.75 8.02 -1.21
CA ILE A 32 10.03 7.87 -1.92
C ILE A 32 10.78 6.65 -1.37
N TYR A 33 11.42 5.89 -2.26
CA TYR A 33 12.33 4.81 -1.90
C TYR A 33 11.74 3.81 -0.88
N ASN A 34 10.52 3.34 -1.15
CA ASN A 34 9.89 2.32 -0.32
C ASN A 34 10.52 0.95 -0.55
N LEU A 35 11.18 0.40 0.44
CA LEU A 35 11.79 -0.93 0.37
C LEU A 35 11.01 -1.95 1.21
N GLY A 36 10.31 -1.52 2.26
CA GLY A 36 9.67 -2.43 3.23
C GLY A 36 10.62 -2.85 4.35
N VAL A 37 11.60 -1.99 4.66
CA VAL A 37 12.50 -2.09 5.83
C VAL A 37 12.43 -0.80 6.64
N SER A 38 12.80 -0.85 7.92
CA SER A 38 12.82 0.35 8.78
C SER A 38 13.67 1.47 8.16
N GLY A 39 13.17 2.70 8.25
CA GLY A 39 13.70 3.90 7.60
C GLY A 39 13.27 4.08 6.13
N ALA A 40 12.71 3.05 5.52
CA ALA A 40 12.29 3.02 4.11
C ALA A 40 11.00 2.19 3.95
N ASP A 41 10.08 2.29 4.91
CA ASP A 41 8.80 1.61 4.90
C ASP A 41 7.67 2.63 4.99
N ALA A 42 6.81 2.61 3.99
CA ALA A 42 5.61 3.42 3.97
C ALA A 42 4.81 3.19 5.24
N TYR A 43 4.59 1.96 5.70
CA TYR A 43 3.77 1.71 6.89
C TYR A 43 4.35 2.34 8.17
N GLU A 44 5.68 2.34 8.31
CA GLU A 44 6.40 3.09 9.36
C GLU A 44 6.27 4.62 9.18
N GLY A 45 6.28 5.10 7.94
CA GLY A 45 5.96 6.48 7.57
C GLY A 45 7.15 7.43 7.44
N THR A 46 8.37 6.96 7.73
CA THR A 46 9.61 7.74 7.66
C THR A 46 9.87 8.33 6.27
N ASN A 47 9.48 7.60 5.23
CA ASN A 47 9.64 7.95 3.82
C ASN A 47 8.33 8.39 3.13
N ARG A 48 7.33 8.86 3.90
CA ARG A 48 6.02 9.29 3.40
C ARG A 48 5.66 10.71 3.82
N ARG A 49 5.10 11.51 2.91
CA ARG A 49 4.68 12.89 3.16
C ARG A 49 3.29 13.17 2.59
N ALA A 50 2.49 13.97 3.28
CA ALA A 50 1.19 14.37 2.74
C ALA A 50 1.39 15.30 1.53
N LEU A 51 0.68 15.04 0.44
CA LEU A 51 0.65 15.95 -0.70
C LEU A 51 -0.26 17.14 -0.40
N ALA A 52 0.18 18.34 -0.78
CA ALA A 52 -0.52 19.58 -0.45
C ALA A 52 -1.70 19.88 -1.40
N THR A 53 -1.68 19.33 -2.61
CA THR A 53 -2.67 19.61 -3.66
C THR A 53 -3.25 18.33 -4.25
N THR A 54 -4.47 18.44 -4.76
CA THR A 54 -5.20 17.36 -5.45
C THR A 54 -5.46 17.77 -6.90
N GLY A 55 -5.75 16.79 -7.76
CA GLY A 55 -6.03 17.00 -9.18
C GLY A 55 -5.08 16.23 -10.10
N ASN A 56 -5.05 16.62 -11.37
CA ASN A 56 -4.15 16.07 -12.37
C ASN A 56 -2.90 16.97 -12.46
N LEU A 57 -1.80 16.54 -11.85
CA LEU A 57 -0.68 17.41 -11.51
C LEU A 57 0.60 17.03 -12.27
N SER A 58 1.26 18.04 -12.86
CA SER A 58 2.62 17.90 -13.44
C SER A 58 3.72 18.36 -12.48
N SER A 59 3.33 18.86 -11.30
CA SER A 59 4.23 19.23 -10.21
C SER A 59 3.56 18.84 -8.89
N LEU A 60 4.33 18.28 -7.98
CA LEU A 60 3.87 17.82 -6.68
C LEU A 60 4.53 18.67 -5.60
N SER A 61 3.79 18.93 -4.52
CA SER A 61 4.33 19.59 -3.34
C SER A 61 3.90 18.89 -2.07
N PHE A 62 4.76 18.92 -1.06
CA PHE A 62 4.53 18.30 0.23
C PHE A 62 5.07 19.16 1.37
N SER A 63 4.61 18.87 2.58
CA SER A 63 5.18 19.40 3.82
C SER A 63 5.69 18.28 4.73
N GLY A 64 6.61 18.61 5.64
CA GLY A 64 7.26 17.66 6.55
C GLY A 64 8.79 17.62 6.41
N GLY A 65 9.44 16.67 7.08
CA GLY A 65 10.90 16.54 7.03
C GLY A 65 11.43 16.10 5.67
N ALA A 66 12.74 16.22 5.46
CA ALA A 66 13.39 15.73 4.24
C ALA A 66 13.21 14.22 4.03
N PHE A 67 13.26 13.75 2.78
CA PHE A 67 13.25 12.31 2.49
C PHE A 67 14.61 11.68 2.84
N PRO A 68 14.67 10.54 3.54
CA PRO A 68 15.95 10.00 4.02
C PRO A 68 16.95 9.62 2.92
N GLN A 69 16.43 9.17 1.77
CA GLN A 69 17.21 8.65 0.66
C GLN A 69 16.48 8.90 -0.67
N PRO A 70 17.22 9.18 -1.77
CA PRO A 70 16.65 9.20 -3.11
C PRO A 70 16.31 7.79 -3.61
N SER A 71 15.34 7.72 -4.51
CA SER A 71 15.18 6.51 -5.34
C SER A 71 16.31 6.45 -6.39
N PRO A 72 17.02 5.32 -6.52
CA PRO A 72 18.01 5.11 -7.58
C PRO A 72 17.48 5.27 -9.01
N SER A 73 16.18 5.03 -9.21
CA SER A 73 15.52 5.13 -10.52
C SER A 73 14.69 6.40 -10.67
N SER A 74 14.80 7.34 -9.71
CA SER A 74 14.02 8.58 -9.66
C SER A 74 12.51 8.38 -9.76
N ARG A 75 11.97 7.29 -9.19
CA ARG A 75 10.52 7.07 -9.10
C ARG A 75 10.00 7.36 -7.70
N PHE A 76 8.70 7.63 -7.67
CA PHE A 76 7.93 7.86 -6.47
C PHE A 76 6.59 7.12 -6.55
N TYR A 77 5.92 7.00 -5.42
CA TYR A 77 4.54 6.51 -5.35
C TYR A 77 3.65 7.58 -4.75
N VAL A 78 2.41 7.62 -5.24
CA VAL A 78 1.31 8.35 -4.59
C VAL A 78 0.39 7.30 -4.00
N VAL A 79 0.33 7.23 -2.68
CA VAL A 79 -0.41 6.21 -1.93
C VAL A 79 -1.60 6.82 -1.22
N GLY A 80 -2.68 6.06 -1.09
CA GLY A 80 -3.87 6.45 -0.34
C GLY A 80 -3.89 5.85 1.06
N THR A 81 -5.03 5.30 1.43
CA THR A 81 -5.29 4.62 2.70
C THR A 81 -4.86 3.15 2.65
N ALA A 82 -4.75 2.53 3.83
CA ALA A 82 -4.43 1.11 3.94
C ALA A 82 -5.64 0.22 3.58
N THR A 83 -5.33 -0.99 3.12
CA THR A 83 -6.29 -2.06 2.85
C THR A 83 -5.80 -3.37 3.46
N THR A 84 -6.70 -4.10 4.11
CA THR A 84 -6.47 -5.44 4.65
C THR A 84 -7.49 -6.42 4.11
N TYR A 85 -7.02 -7.58 3.67
CA TYR A 85 -7.86 -8.75 3.42
C TYR A 85 -7.73 -9.70 4.62
N ALA A 86 -8.84 -9.98 5.29
CA ALA A 86 -8.86 -10.78 6.50
C ALA A 86 -9.74 -12.01 6.33
N CYS A 87 -9.17 -13.18 6.64
CA CYS A 87 -9.88 -14.44 6.70
C CYS A 87 -10.67 -14.52 8.03
N ASP A 88 -11.99 -14.36 7.98
CA ASP A 88 -12.87 -14.58 9.12
C ASP A 88 -13.39 -16.02 9.07
N MET A 89 -12.59 -16.94 9.61
CA MET A 89 -12.88 -18.37 9.55
C MET A 89 -14.07 -18.75 10.44
N THR A 90 -14.37 -17.97 11.49
CA THR A 90 -15.55 -18.15 12.34
C THR A 90 -16.84 -17.97 11.55
N ASN A 91 -16.91 -16.90 10.73
CA ASN A 91 -18.07 -16.62 9.88
C ASN A 91 -17.91 -17.16 8.45
N ARG A 92 -16.86 -17.97 8.20
CA ARG A 92 -16.55 -18.58 6.90
C ARG A 92 -16.54 -17.58 5.74
N ARG A 93 -15.86 -16.45 5.91
CA ARG A 93 -15.84 -15.37 4.91
C ARG A 93 -14.46 -14.74 4.75
N LEU A 94 -14.21 -14.19 3.57
CA LEU A 94 -13.10 -13.29 3.30
C LEU A 94 -13.64 -11.86 3.31
N VAL A 95 -13.03 -11.00 4.11
CA VAL A 95 -13.47 -9.60 4.30
C VAL A 95 -12.36 -8.65 3.88
N MET A 96 -12.72 -7.63 3.11
CA MET A 96 -11.85 -6.53 2.72
C MET A 96 -12.15 -5.30 3.58
N TYR A 97 -11.17 -4.85 4.35
CA TYR A 97 -11.17 -3.60 5.10
C TYR A 97 -10.36 -2.57 4.34
N SER A 98 -10.95 -1.46 3.94
CA SER A 98 -10.28 -0.41 3.18
C SER A 98 -10.62 0.96 3.73
N GLY A 99 -9.77 1.95 3.45
CA GLY A 99 -10.08 3.34 3.77
C GLY A 99 -9.59 3.80 5.14
N TYR A 100 -8.88 2.96 5.90
CA TYR A 100 -8.32 3.35 7.20
C TYR A 100 -6.90 3.91 7.06
N ALA A 101 -6.47 4.67 8.06
CA ALA A 101 -5.15 5.30 8.07
C ALA A 101 -4.03 4.26 7.95
N ILE A 102 -2.96 4.61 7.21
CA ILE A 102 -1.76 3.78 7.21
C ILE A 102 -1.08 3.92 8.58
N GLN A 103 -0.70 2.78 9.16
CA GLN A 103 -0.08 2.68 10.47
C GLN A 103 0.99 1.59 10.47
N SER A 104 1.98 1.72 11.34
CA SER A 104 3.11 0.79 11.46
C SER A 104 2.68 -0.58 11.97
N THR A 105 1.79 -0.62 12.96
CA THR A 105 1.26 -1.85 13.51
C THR A 105 0.05 -2.32 12.72
N GLN A 106 0.23 -3.40 11.96
CA GLN A 106 -0.86 -4.04 11.23
C GLN A 106 -1.90 -4.64 12.21
N PRO A 107 -3.20 -4.27 12.09
CA PRO A 107 -4.25 -4.92 12.87
C PRO A 107 -4.36 -6.40 12.48
N ALA A 108 -4.23 -7.29 13.47
CA ALA A 108 -4.18 -8.73 13.26
C ALA A 108 -5.51 -9.46 13.53
N SER A 109 -6.56 -8.77 13.98
CA SER A 109 -7.85 -9.37 14.30
C SER A 109 -9.03 -8.67 13.61
N ILE A 110 -10.11 -9.42 13.38
CA ILE A 110 -11.36 -8.90 12.83
C ILE A 110 -11.94 -7.79 13.70
N SER A 111 -11.89 -7.91 15.02
CA SER A 111 -12.37 -6.88 15.94
C SER A 111 -11.55 -5.58 15.86
N ALA A 112 -10.22 -5.69 15.78
CA ALA A 112 -9.36 -4.52 15.63
C ALA A 112 -9.59 -3.82 14.28
N LEU A 113 -9.80 -4.59 13.20
CA LEU A 113 -10.13 -4.03 11.89
C LEU A 113 -11.51 -3.35 11.86
N ASN A 114 -12.53 -3.96 12.48
CA ASN A 114 -13.86 -3.37 12.60
C ASN A 114 -13.87 -2.04 13.39
N ALA A 115 -12.93 -1.84 14.31
CA ALA A 115 -12.77 -0.58 15.03
C ALA A 115 -12.21 0.55 14.16
N LEU A 116 -11.59 0.22 13.02
CA LEU A 116 -10.99 1.20 12.09
C LEU A 116 -11.89 1.53 10.91
N THR A 117 -12.60 0.53 10.37
CA THR A 117 -13.49 0.70 9.22
C THR A 117 -14.48 -0.46 9.11
N THR A 118 -15.54 -0.28 8.33
CA THR A 118 -16.49 -1.36 8.01
C THR A 118 -15.88 -2.29 6.97
N GLY A 119 -15.78 -3.57 7.32
CA GLY A 119 -15.35 -4.61 6.39
C GLY A 119 -16.41 -4.95 5.34
N ARG A 120 -16.00 -5.08 4.08
CA ARG A 120 -16.83 -5.58 2.98
C ARG A 120 -16.56 -7.07 2.75
N GLN A 121 -17.57 -7.91 2.91
CA GLN A 121 -17.45 -9.32 2.53
C GLN A 121 -17.21 -9.43 1.02
N ILE A 122 -16.15 -10.13 0.63
CA ILE A 122 -15.81 -10.36 -0.79
C ILE A 122 -15.89 -11.84 -1.18
N ALA A 123 -15.90 -12.75 -0.21
CA ALA A 123 -16.25 -14.15 -0.43
C ALA A 123 -16.97 -14.73 0.79
N SER A 124 -17.90 -15.64 0.57
CA SER A 124 -18.56 -16.47 1.58
C SER A 124 -18.12 -17.93 1.41
N ASN A 125 -18.58 -18.80 2.33
CA ASN A 125 -18.33 -20.24 2.26
C ASN A 125 -16.85 -20.63 2.29
N VAL A 126 -16.01 -19.77 2.86
CA VAL A 126 -14.57 -19.98 3.02
C VAL A 126 -14.34 -21.13 4.01
N THR A 127 -13.51 -22.08 3.61
CA THR A 127 -13.18 -23.30 4.35
C THR A 127 -11.69 -23.47 4.57
N SER A 128 -10.85 -22.88 3.69
CA SER A 128 -9.43 -22.65 3.95
C SER A 128 -9.05 -21.26 3.43
N CYS A 129 -8.13 -20.60 4.11
CA CYS A 129 -7.67 -19.27 3.75
C CYS A 129 -6.26 -19.08 4.27
N GLN A 130 -5.30 -18.87 3.37
CA GLN A 130 -3.91 -18.62 3.70
C GLN A 130 -3.36 -17.55 2.75
N MET A 131 -2.71 -16.55 3.33
CA MET A 131 -1.99 -15.53 2.59
C MET A 131 -0.53 -15.56 3.05
N GLN A 132 0.39 -15.70 2.11
CA GLN A 132 1.81 -15.78 2.38
C GLN A 132 2.56 -14.77 1.54
N TYR A 133 3.38 -13.95 2.19
CA TYR A 133 4.35 -13.12 1.51
C TYR A 133 5.67 -13.87 1.38
N VAL A 134 6.11 -14.05 0.13
CA VAL A 134 7.42 -14.60 -0.20
C VAL A 134 8.28 -13.41 -0.66
N PRO A 135 9.25 -12.96 0.14
CA PRO A 135 10.08 -11.83 -0.24
C PRO A 135 10.95 -12.19 -1.46
N GLY A 136 11.01 -11.28 -2.43
CA GLY A 136 12.02 -11.35 -3.49
C GLY A 136 13.37 -10.88 -2.98
N ALA A 137 14.44 -11.09 -3.76
CA ALA A 137 15.75 -10.53 -3.45
C ALA A 137 15.64 -9.00 -3.29
N LEU A 138 16.18 -8.46 -2.18
CA LEU A 138 16.07 -7.05 -1.80
C LEU A 138 14.62 -6.50 -1.77
N GLN A 139 13.61 -7.36 -1.62
CA GLN A 139 12.17 -7.04 -1.58
C GLN A 139 11.61 -6.35 -2.85
N ARG A 140 12.36 -6.30 -3.96
CA ARG A 140 11.97 -5.61 -5.21
C ARG A 140 11.00 -6.39 -6.10
N SER A 141 10.83 -7.68 -5.82
CA SER A 141 9.96 -8.60 -6.57
C SER A 141 9.37 -9.63 -5.62
N GLY A 142 8.76 -9.16 -4.54
CA GLY A 142 8.03 -10.03 -3.62
C GLY A 142 6.80 -10.62 -4.30
N ILE A 143 6.34 -11.75 -3.78
CA ILE A 143 5.13 -12.41 -4.23
C ILE A 143 4.20 -12.57 -3.03
N VAL A 144 2.94 -12.21 -3.20
CA VAL A 144 1.88 -12.66 -2.29
C VAL A 144 1.19 -13.87 -2.93
N LEU A 145 1.22 -14.99 -2.22
CA LEU A 145 0.43 -16.18 -2.54
C LEU A 145 -0.84 -16.17 -1.72
N VAL A 146 -1.98 -16.30 -2.38
CA VAL A 146 -3.29 -16.43 -1.73
C VAL A 146 -3.87 -17.80 -2.08
N TYR A 147 -4.11 -18.60 -1.05
CA TYR A 147 -4.84 -19.87 -1.13
C TYR A 147 -6.21 -19.70 -0.50
N LEU A 148 -7.26 -20.00 -1.26
CA LEU A 148 -8.65 -19.88 -0.80
C LEU A 148 -9.44 -21.12 -1.18
N GLY A 149 -9.95 -21.84 -0.19
CA GLY A 149 -10.87 -22.96 -0.37
C GLY A 149 -12.30 -22.55 -0.07
N LEU A 150 -13.22 -22.78 -1.00
CA LEU A 150 -14.64 -22.49 -0.89
C LEU A 150 -15.44 -23.80 -0.94
N THR A 151 -16.41 -23.96 -0.04
CA THR A 151 -17.32 -25.13 -0.05
C THR A 151 -18.77 -24.72 0.13
N GLN A 152 -19.60 -25.04 -0.85
CA GLN A 152 -21.05 -24.87 -0.80
C GLN A 152 -21.71 -26.22 -1.11
N ASP A 153 -22.46 -26.76 -0.15
CA ASP A 153 -23.01 -28.11 -0.19
C ASP A 153 -21.92 -29.16 -0.51
N ALA A 154 -22.07 -29.89 -1.62
CA ALA A 154 -21.08 -30.85 -2.10
C ALA A 154 -19.97 -30.21 -2.97
N ALA A 155 -20.18 -28.99 -3.48
CA ALA A 155 -19.25 -28.32 -4.39
C ALA A 155 -18.06 -27.75 -3.62
N ARG A 156 -16.85 -28.01 -4.14
CA ARG A 156 -15.58 -27.54 -3.57
C ARG A 156 -14.73 -26.88 -4.64
N VAL A 157 -14.17 -25.72 -4.32
CA VAL A 157 -13.27 -24.96 -5.18
C VAL A 157 -12.04 -24.56 -4.38
N ASN A 158 -10.86 -24.80 -4.93
CA ASN A 158 -9.60 -24.30 -4.38
C ASN A 158 -8.98 -23.33 -5.39
N LEU A 159 -8.73 -22.11 -4.95
CA LEU A 159 -8.05 -21.08 -5.71
C LEU A 159 -6.64 -20.89 -5.14
N MET A 160 -5.66 -20.80 -6.05
CA MET A 160 -4.34 -20.27 -5.75
C MET A 160 -4.10 -19.08 -6.68
N GLN A 161 -3.75 -17.93 -6.09
CA GLN A 161 -3.42 -16.71 -6.82
C GLN A 161 -2.01 -16.26 -6.44
N GLN A 162 -1.21 -15.95 -7.45
CA GLN A 162 0.08 -15.30 -7.30
C GLN A 162 -0.06 -13.81 -7.64
N ILE A 163 0.38 -12.94 -6.74
CA ILE A 163 0.34 -11.49 -6.91
C ILE A 163 1.76 -10.96 -6.82
N ASN A 164 2.25 -10.37 -7.91
CA ASN A 164 3.55 -9.71 -7.91
C ASN A 164 3.47 -8.41 -7.12
N VAL A 165 4.30 -8.30 -6.08
CA VAL A 165 4.51 -7.06 -5.34
C VAL A 165 5.64 -6.31 -6.03
N VAL A 166 5.25 -5.34 -6.86
CA VAL A 166 6.20 -4.45 -7.51
C VAL A 166 6.56 -3.35 -6.51
N ASN A 167 7.67 -3.55 -5.81
CA ASN A 167 8.27 -2.55 -4.95
C ASN A 167 9.62 -2.13 -5.54
N SER A 168 9.56 -1.56 -6.75
CA SER A 168 10.74 -1.06 -7.47
C SER A 168 10.68 0.47 -7.53
N PRO A 169 10.89 1.16 -6.39
CA PRO A 169 11.01 2.61 -6.36
C PRO A 169 12.11 3.09 -7.30
#